data_AF-A0A2V5P266-F1
#
_entry.id   AF-A0A2V5P266-F1
#
_cell.length_a   1.000
_cell.length_b   1.000
_cell.length_c   1.000
_cell.angle_alpha   90.00
_cell.angle_beta   90.00
_cell.angle_gamma   90.00
#
_symmetry.space_group_name_H-M   'P 1'
#
loop_
_entity.id
_entity.type
_entity.pdbx_description
1 polymer ?
#
loop_
_entity_poly.entity_id
_entity_poly.type
_entity_poly.pdbx_seq_one_letter_code
_entity_poly.pdbx_strand_id
1 'polypeptide(L)'
;LATARQVAGGQLDLHGLYHCPVEEARRRLTQLPGVGPKIANCVLLFAYGFQQAFPVDVWVMKALRQLYFPQRRPSPACLRHFVQTHFGANAGYAQQYLFHYMRTRGRRGREDRSEQRSTPALPAL
;
A
#
# COMPACT_ATOMS: atom_id res chain seq x y z
N LEU A 1 -19.13 16.10 -6.22
CA LEU A 1 -20.11 15.17 -5.61
C LEU A 1 -20.55 14.01 -6.53
N ALA A 2 -19.86 13.72 -7.64
CA ALA A 2 -20.32 12.71 -8.61
C ALA A 2 -20.42 11.29 -8.01
N THR A 3 -19.37 10.82 -7.34
CA THR A 3 -19.36 9.51 -6.66
C THR A 3 -20.44 9.39 -5.59
N ALA A 4 -20.63 10.41 -4.76
CA ALA A 4 -21.67 10.41 -3.74
C ALA A 4 -23.08 10.27 -4.35
N ARG A 5 -23.35 10.96 -5.47
CA ARG A 5 -24.62 10.83 -6.20
C ARG A 5 -24.82 9.45 -6.80
N GLN A 6 -23.77 8.83 -7.35
CA GLN A 6 -23.83 7.47 -7.90
C GLN A 6 -24.03 6.39 -6.82
N VAL A 7 -23.50 6.61 -5.62
CA VAL A 7 -23.76 5.69 -4.50
C VAL A 7 -25.18 5.89 -3.97
N ALA A 8 -25.59 7.14 -3.73
CA ALA A 8 -26.94 7.45 -3.23
C ALA A 8 -28.05 7.06 -4.21
N GLY A 9 -27.80 7.12 -5.52
CA GLY A 9 -28.74 6.69 -6.55
C GLY A 9 -28.74 5.18 -6.84
N GLY A 10 -27.96 4.38 -6.09
CA GLY A 10 -27.93 2.92 -6.23
C GLY A 10 -27.19 2.40 -7.46
N GLN A 11 -26.44 3.24 -8.19
CA GLN A 11 -25.65 2.80 -9.35
C GLN A 11 -24.49 1.86 -8.98
N LEU A 12 -24.06 1.87 -7.72
CA LEU A 12 -23.13 0.90 -7.16
C LEU A 12 -23.74 0.26 -5.91
N ASP A 13 -24.04 -1.03 -5.98
CA ASP A 13 -24.40 -1.83 -4.82
C ASP A 13 -23.16 -2.08 -3.95
N LEU A 14 -23.04 -1.33 -2.85
CA LEU A 14 -21.94 -1.47 -1.89
C LEU A 14 -22.03 -2.78 -1.10
N HIS A 15 -23.23 -3.28 -0.79
CA HIS A 15 -23.37 -4.52 -0.03
C HIS A 15 -22.96 -5.72 -0.87
N GLY A 16 -23.34 -5.73 -2.16
CA GLY A 16 -22.94 -6.76 -3.11
C GLY A 16 -21.42 -6.90 -3.29
N LEU A 17 -20.62 -5.87 -2.97
CA LEU A 17 -19.17 -5.94 -3.07
C LEU A 17 -18.55 -6.99 -2.13
N TYR A 18 -19.15 -7.28 -0.97
CA TYR A 18 -18.66 -8.33 -0.05
C TYR A 18 -18.65 -9.73 -0.68
N HIS A 19 -19.54 -9.97 -1.64
CA HIS A 19 -19.76 -11.28 -2.24
C HIS A 19 -19.11 -11.42 -3.63
N CYS A 20 -18.47 -10.36 -4.11
CA CYS A 20 -17.77 -10.38 -5.40
C CYS A 20 -16.34 -10.90 -5.25
N PRO A 21 -15.80 -11.60 -6.26
CA PRO A 21 -14.35 -11.79 -6.38
C PRO A 21 -13.61 -10.45 -6.31
N VAL A 22 -12.42 -10.42 -5.73
CA VAL A 22 -11.62 -9.18 -5.54
C VAL A 22 -11.45 -8.37 -6.82
N GLU A 23 -11.26 -9.04 -7.95
CA GLU A 23 -11.09 -8.42 -9.26
C GLU A 23 -12.37 -7.73 -9.75
N GLU A 24 -13.52 -8.37 -9.52
CA GLU A 24 -14.84 -7.85 -9.84
C GLU A 24 -15.15 -6.61 -8.99
N ALA A 25 -14.99 -6.73 -7.68
CA ALA A 25 -15.24 -5.65 -6.74
C ALA A 25 -14.34 -4.43 -7.06
N ARG A 26 -13.07 -4.69 -7.41
CA ARG A 26 -12.13 -3.65 -7.83
C ARG A 26 -12.59 -2.96 -9.10
N ARG A 27 -13.01 -3.71 -10.12
CA ARG A 27 -13.48 -3.16 -11.39
C ARG A 27 -14.68 -2.24 -11.19
N ARG A 28 -15.66 -2.67 -10.39
CA ARG A 28 -16.85 -1.86 -10.04
C ARG A 28 -16.46 -0.57 -9.31
N LEU A 29 -15.59 -0.65 -8.30
CA LEU A 29 -15.11 0.54 -7.60
C LEU A 29 -14.38 1.51 -8.55
N THR A 30 -13.59 1.02 -9.50
CA THR A 30 -12.87 1.88 -10.45
C THR A 30 -13.75 2.57 -11.50
N GLN A 31 -15.03 2.20 -11.60
CA GLN A 31 -15.99 2.93 -12.44
C GLN A 31 -16.42 4.26 -11.79
N LEU A 32 -16.22 4.42 -10.48
CA LEU A 32 -16.53 5.66 -9.78
C LEU A 32 -15.54 6.78 -10.17
N PRO A 33 -16.03 8.01 -10.42
CA PRO A 33 -15.17 9.14 -10.73
C PRO A 33 -14.10 9.37 -9.65
N GLY A 34 -12.83 9.43 -10.08
CA GLY A 34 -11.68 9.66 -9.18
C GLY A 34 -11.18 8.41 -8.44
N VAL A 35 -11.79 7.24 -8.63
CA VAL A 35 -11.35 6.00 -7.99
C VAL A 35 -10.42 5.23 -8.94
N GLY A 36 -9.12 5.42 -8.78
CA GLY A 36 -8.10 4.61 -9.47
C GLY A 36 -7.81 3.28 -8.77
N PRO A 37 -6.96 2.42 -9.37
CA PRO A 37 -6.61 1.10 -8.82
C PRO A 37 -6.07 1.15 -7.38
N LYS A 38 -5.27 2.17 -7.03
CA LYS A 38 -4.75 2.34 -5.67
C LYS A 38 -5.89 2.55 -4.68
N ILE A 39 -6.83 3.44 -5.01
CA ILE A 39 -7.95 3.79 -4.13
C ILE A 39 -8.92 2.63 -4.01
N ALA A 40 -9.25 1.96 -5.12
CA ALA A 40 -10.07 0.76 -5.10
C ALA A 40 -9.48 -0.33 -4.20
N ASN A 41 -8.18 -0.63 -4.31
CA ASN A 41 -7.53 -1.59 -3.41
C ASN A 41 -7.51 -1.11 -1.94
N CYS A 42 -7.40 0.20 -1.66
CA CYS A 42 -7.51 0.70 -0.29
C CYS A 42 -8.91 0.42 0.29
N VAL A 43 -9.95 0.71 -0.47
CA VAL A 43 -11.34 0.46 -0.06
C VAL A 43 -11.55 -1.04 0.18
N LEU A 44 -11.13 -1.90 -0.76
CA LEU A 44 -11.27 -3.35 -0.63
C LEU A 44 -10.52 -3.91 0.58
N LEU A 45 -9.29 -3.46 0.83
CA LEU A 45 -8.50 -3.94 1.95
C LEU A 45 -9.06 -3.46 3.30
N PHE A 46 -9.38 -2.17 3.42
CA PHE A 46 -9.71 -1.56 4.72
C PHE A 46 -11.19 -1.63 5.09
N ALA A 47 -12.09 -1.45 4.12
CA ALA A 47 -13.52 -1.46 4.39
C ALA A 47 -14.13 -2.86 4.23
N TYR A 48 -13.65 -3.64 3.25
CA TYR A 48 -14.22 -4.96 2.93
C TYR A 48 -13.35 -6.14 3.40
N GLY A 49 -12.15 -5.89 3.93
CA GLY A 49 -11.27 -6.93 4.50
C GLY A 49 -10.63 -7.87 3.47
N PHE A 50 -10.62 -7.51 2.18
CA PHE A 50 -10.11 -8.38 1.12
C PHE A 50 -8.58 -8.49 1.20
N GLN A 51 -8.08 -9.58 1.80
CA GLN A 51 -6.64 -9.80 1.99
C GLN A 51 -5.84 -10.03 0.71
N GLN A 52 -6.51 -10.20 -0.44
CA GLN A 52 -5.88 -10.24 -1.76
C GLN A 52 -5.68 -8.84 -2.36
N ALA A 53 -6.29 -7.80 -1.78
CA ALA A 53 -6.13 -6.43 -2.24
C ALA A 53 -4.81 -5.84 -1.73
N PHE A 54 -4.06 -5.20 -2.63
CA PHE A 54 -2.73 -4.66 -2.33
C PHE A 54 -2.62 -3.21 -2.84
N PRO A 55 -2.86 -2.20 -1.99
CA PRO A 55 -2.67 -0.81 -2.37
C PRO A 55 -1.19 -0.47 -2.65
N VAL A 56 -0.86 -0.18 -3.91
CA VAL A 56 0.48 0.27 -4.31
C VAL A 56 0.53 1.79 -4.42
N ASP A 57 1.22 2.44 -3.49
CA ASP A 57 1.55 3.87 -3.55
C ASP A 57 3.06 4.11 -3.77
N VAL A 58 3.49 5.37 -3.70
CA VAL A 58 4.91 5.74 -3.88
C VAL A 58 5.83 5.20 -2.78
N TRP A 59 5.35 5.03 -1.55
CA TRP A 59 6.14 4.48 -0.44
C TRP A 59 6.28 2.99 -0.55
N VAL A 60 5.19 2.30 -0.87
CA VAL A 60 5.20 0.85 -1.12
C VAL A 60 6.07 0.52 -2.34
N MET A 61 6.00 1.31 -3.42
CA MET A 61 6.93 1.14 -4.56
C MET A 61 8.40 1.32 -4.15
N LYS A 62 8.71 2.26 -3.24
CA LYS A 62 10.06 2.41 -2.70
C LYS A 62 10.46 1.20 -1.84
N ALA A 63 9.56 0.72 -0.98
CA ALA A 63 9.78 -0.46 -0.14
C ALA A 63 10.13 -1.68 -0.99
N LEU A 64 9.34 -1.95 -2.03
CA LEU A 64 9.54 -3.10 -2.91
C LEU A 64 10.90 -3.03 -3.60
N ARG A 65 11.29 -1.87 -4.13
CA ARG A 65 12.61 -1.69 -4.74
C ARG A 65 13.74 -1.91 -3.75
N GLN A 66 13.63 -1.36 -2.54
CA GLN A 66 14.68 -1.45 -1.52
C GLN A 66 14.85 -2.87 -0.97
N LEU A 67 13.74 -3.56 -0.72
CA LEU A 67 13.73 -4.82 0.03
C LEU A 67 13.79 -6.06 -0.87
N TYR A 68 13.16 -6.02 -2.05
CA TYR A 68 13.05 -7.19 -2.94
C TYR A 68 13.91 -7.06 -4.20
N PHE A 69 14.32 -5.84 -4.56
CA PHE A 69 15.09 -5.59 -5.78
C PHE A 69 16.28 -4.64 -5.55
N PRO A 70 17.14 -4.88 -4.53
CA PRO A 70 18.19 -3.91 -4.15
C PRO A 70 19.20 -3.61 -5.27
N GLN A 71 19.42 -4.57 -6.17
CA GLN A 71 20.37 -4.46 -7.30
C GLN A 71 19.67 -4.29 -8.66
N ARG A 72 18.35 -4.07 -8.68
CA ARG A 72 17.56 -3.95 -9.92
C ARG A 72 16.68 -2.72 -9.87
N ARG A 73 16.31 -2.21 -11.05
CA ARG A 73 15.38 -1.07 -11.19
C ARG A 73 14.12 -1.48 -11.95
N PRO A 74 13.27 -2.33 -11.36
CA PRO A 74 12.04 -2.75 -12.02
C PRO A 74 11.12 -1.57 -12.30
N SER A 75 10.45 -1.64 -13.45
CA SER A 75 9.42 -0.68 -13.84
C SER A 75 8.23 -0.74 -12.87
N PRO A 76 7.41 0.32 -12.76
CA PRO A 76 6.19 0.28 -11.96
C PRO A 76 5.23 -0.86 -12.34
N ALA A 77 5.17 -1.22 -13.62
CA ALA A 77 4.35 -2.34 -14.10
C ALA A 77 4.87 -3.68 -13.56
N CYS A 78 6.19 -3.90 -13.62
CA CYS A 78 6.83 -5.10 -13.05
C CYS A 78 6.57 -5.22 -11.54
N LEU A 79 6.66 -4.12 -10.79
CA LEU A 79 6.36 -4.11 -9.35
C LEU A 79 4.89 -4.43 -9.06
N ARG A 80 3.96 -3.92 -9.87
CA ARG A 80 2.53 -4.25 -9.73
C ARG A 80 2.26 -5.72 -10.01
N HIS A 81 2.91 -6.29 -11.02
CA HIS A 81 2.80 -7.72 -11.31
C HIS A 81 3.40 -8.57 -10.18
N PHE A 82 4.56 -8.17 -9.65
CA PHE A 82 5.20 -8.85 -8.53
C PHE A 82 4.28 -8.96 -7.30
N VAL A 83 3.63 -7.87 -6.89
CA VAL A 83 2.75 -7.94 -5.70
C VAL A 83 1.51 -8.80 -5.91
N GLN A 84 1.07 -8.99 -7.16
CA GLN A 84 -0.08 -9.85 -7.48
C GLN A 84 0.25 -11.34 -7.34
N THR A 85 1.51 -11.74 -7.56
CA THR A 85 1.91 -13.15 -7.59
C THR A 85 2.72 -13.57 -6.36
N HIS A 86 3.35 -12.62 -5.65
CA HIS A 86 4.30 -12.95 -4.59
C HIS A 86 3.67 -13.20 -3.22
N PHE A 87 2.68 -12.39 -2.81
CA PHE A 87 2.16 -12.43 -1.43
C PHE A 87 0.92 -13.30 -1.24
N GLY A 88 0.26 -13.70 -2.34
CA GLY A 88 -0.90 -14.58 -2.32
C GLY A 88 -2.01 -14.10 -1.38
N ALA A 89 -2.55 -15.03 -0.57
CA ALA A 89 -3.65 -14.76 0.36
C ALA A 89 -3.31 -13.73 1.46
N ASN A 90 -2.03 -13.44 1.71
CA ASN A 90 -1.57 -12.53 2.76
C ASN A 90 -1.12 -11.17 2.22
N ALA A 91 -1.51 -10.82 0.99
CA ALA A 91 -1.11 -9.57 0.33
C ALA A 91 -1.46 -8.32 1.15
N GLY A 92 -2.66 -8.27 1.74
CA GLY A 92 -3.12 -7.18 2.59
C GLY A 92 -2.21 -6.95 3.80
N TYR A 93 -1.89 -8.01 4.55
CA TYR A 93 -0.96 -7.95 5.67
C TYR A 93 0.43 -7.49 5.23
N ALA A 94 0.99 -8.07 4.17
CA ALA A 94 2.29 -7.66 3.64
C ALA A 94 2.31 -6.18 3.28
N GLN A 95 1.24 -5.67 2.64
CA GLN A 95 1.12 -4.26 2.32
C GLN A 95 1.15 -3.37 3.57
N GLN A 96 0.45 -3.75 4.64
CA GLN A 96 0.44 -3.01 5.91
C GLN A 96 1.83 -2.96 6.54
N TYR A 97 2.54 -4.09 6.60
CA TYR A 97 3.90 -4.14 7.15
C TYR A 97 4.89 -3.31 6.32
N LEU A 98 4.84 -3.41 4.99
CA LEU A 98 5.70 -2.63 4.10
C LEU A 98 5.45 -1.13 4.25
N PHE A 99 4.18 -0.72 4.29
CA PHE A 99 3.83 0.68 4.50
C PHE A 99 4.28 1.19 5.87
N HIS A 100 3.98 0.44 6.93
CA HIS A 100 4.39 0.78 8.29
C HIS A 100 5.90 0.94 8.40
N TYR A 101 6.66 -0.04 7.90
CA TYR A 101 8.12 -0.01 7.87
C TYR A 101 8.65 1.26 7.21
N MET A 102 8.14 1.62 6.03
CA MET A 102 8.60 2.82 5.32
C MET A 102 8.30 4.11 6.08
N ARG A 103 7.22 4.16 6.86
CA ARG A 103 6.82 5.35 7.61
C ARG A 103 7.54 5.47 8.94
N THR A 104 7.96 4.37 9.56
CA THR A 104 8.69 4.38 10.84
C THR A 104 10.21 4.45 10.69
N ARG A 105 10.79 3.92 9.59
CA ARG A 105 12.25 3.94 9.38
C ARG A 105 12.86 5.34 9.36
N GLY A 106 12.14 6.33 8.82
CA GLY A 106 12.57 7.73 8.82
C GLY A 106 12.61 8.39 10.21
N ARG A 107 11.91 7.81 11.21
CA ARG A 107 11.96 8.26 12.61
C ARG A 107 13.20 7.71 13.32
N ARG A 108 13.46 6.40 13.16
CA ARG A 108 14.66 5.74 13.71
C ARG A 108 15.98 6.34 13.24
N GLY A 109 16.11 6.65 11.94
CA GLY A 109 17.33 7.30 11.43
C GLY A 109 17.57 8.72 11.95
N ARG A 110 16.55 9.36 12.56
CA ARG A 110 16.66 10.67 13.22
C ARG A 110 17.03 10.52 14.70
N GLU A 111 16.53 9.47 15.35
CA GLU A 111 16.86 9.07 16.73
C GLU A 111 18.31 8.57 16.86
N ASP A 112 18.76 7.69 15.97
CA ASP A 112 20.16 7.19 15.93
C ASP A 112 21.18 8.34 15.76
N ARG A 113 20.82 9.36 14.95
CA ARG A 113 21.67 10.53 14.71
C ARG A 113 21.68 11.53 15.87
N SER A 114 20.63 11.55 16.69
CA SER A 114 20.61 12.35 17.91
C SER A 114 21.44 11.72 19.03
N GLU A 115 21.37 10.39 19.20
CA GLU A 115 22.17 9.68 20.22
C GLU A 115 23.66 9.76 19.93
N GLN A 116 24.08 9.66 18.67
CA GLN A 116 25.49 9.77 18.26
C GLN A 116 26.07 11.19 18.38
N ARG A 117 25.24 12.23 18.49
CA ARG A 117 25.68 13.62 18.73
C ARG A 117 25.83 13.97 20.21
N SER A 118 25.33 13.10 21.11
CA SER A 118 25.33 13.32 22.56
C SER A 118 26.50 12.64 23.28
N THR A 119 27.26 11.78 22.59
CA THR A 119 28.45 11.12 23.17
C THR A 119 29.66 12.06 23.10
N PRO A 120 30.23 12.53 24.22
CA PRO A 120 31.46 13.31 24.16
C PRO A 120 32.60 12.42 23.67
N ALA A 121 33.39 12.95 22.71
CA ALA A 121 34.61 12.30 22.27
C ALA A 121 35.59 12.22 23.46
N LEU A 122 35.93 11.00 23.88
CA LEU A 122 37.01 10.79 24.84
C LEU A 122 38.32 11.29 24.23
N PRO A 123 39.13 12.09 24.94
CA PRO A 123 40.40 12.56 24.43
C PRO A 123 41.34 11.37 24.23
N ALA A 124 41.99 11.33 23.08
CA ALA A 124 43.04 10.36 22.78
C ALA A 124 44.24 10.60 23.73
N LEU A 125 44.65 9.53 24.41
CA LEU A 125 45.91 9.47 25.17
C LEU A 125 47.09 9.29 24.21
#